data_AF-A0A9D1EQH0-F1
#
_entry.id   AF-A0A9D1EQH0-F1
#
_cell.length_a   1.000
_cell.length_b   1.000
_cell.length_c   1.000
_cell.angle_alpha   90.00
_cell.angle_beta   90.00
_cell.angle_gamma   90.00
#
_symmetry.space_group_name_H-M   'P 1'
#
loop_
_entity.id
_entity.type
_entity.pdbx_description
1 polymer ?
#
loop_
_entity_poly.entity_id
_entity_poly.type
_entity_poly.pdbx_seq_one_letter_code
_entity_poly.pdbx_strand_id
1 'polypeptide(L)'
;MDIIAVSVVCIASAIIAKVIQPTNRDLAALLSITAVVVVAAVIIGDISEVIYGLLHTVESAGIKTDYISISFKALGICYVSEIASSSCRDCGESALAGIVDISARVAVALVCLPLVKSFIDVIQNILEF
;
A
#
# COMPACT_ATOMS: atom_id res chain seq x y z
N MET A 1 6.47 14.90 7.82
CA MET A 1 4.99 14.97 7.83
C MET A 1 4.46 15.53 9.13
N ASP A 2 3.64 16.58 9.06
CA ASP A 2 2.63 16.81 10.11
C ASP A 2 1.48 15.83 9.85
N ILE A 3 1.48 14.70 10.55
CA ILE A 3 0.36 13.73 10.60
C ILE A 3 -0.99 14.43 10.89
N ILE A 4 -0.90 15.59 11.54
CA ILE A 4 -1.99 16.49 11.86
C ILE A 4 -2.61 17.08 10.58
N ALA A 5 -1.82 17.50 9.58
CA ALA A 5 -2.35 18.07 8.35
C ALA A 5 -3.12 17.02 7.52
N VAL A 6 -2.57 15.80 7.41
CA VAL A 6 -3.22 14.69 6.67
C VAL A 6 -4.53 14.29 7.34
N SER A 7 -4.53 14.14 8.67
CA SER A 7 -5.74 13.80 9.42
C SER A 7 -6.83 14.87 9.33
N VAL A 8 -6.47 16.16 9.37
CA VAL A 8 -7.44 17.25 9.20
C VAL A 8 -8.07 17.25 7.81
N VAL A 9 -7.30 16.99 6.75
CA VAL A 9 -7.82 16.89 5.38
C VAL A 9 -8.78 15.70 5.24
N CYS A 10 -8.45 14.54 5.81
CA CYS A 10 -9.33 13.36 5.82
C CYS A 10 -10.64 13.60 6.58
N ILE A 11 -10.57 14.26 7.74
CA ILE A 11 -11.77 14.56 8.53
C ILE A 11 -12.65 15.59 7.79
N ALA A 12 -12.05 16.64 7.24
CA ALA A 12 -12.77 17.66 6.48
C ALA A 12 -13.46 17.06 5.25
N SER A 13 -12.76 16.22 4.47
CA SER A 13 -13.34 15.57 3.29
C SER A 13 -14.47 14.60 3.66
N ALA A 14 -14.33 13.84 4.75
CA ALA A 14 -15.37 12.94 5.24
C ALA A 14 -16.64 13.68 5.67
N ILE A 15 -16.49 14.83 6.35
CA ILE A 15 -17.62 15.68 6.75
C ILE A 15 -18.33 16.25 5.51
N ILE A 16 -17.58 16.76 4.54
CA ILE A 16 -18.15 17.32 3.30
C ILE A 16 -18.87 16.23 2.49
N ALA A 17 -18.28 15.04 2.38
CA ALA A 17 -18.90 13.90 1.70
C ALA A 17 -20.22 13.48 2.38
N LYS A 18 -20.27 13.46 3.71
CA LYS A 18 -21.49 13.16 4.47
C LYS A 18 -22.59 14.21 4.30
N VAL A 19 -22.23 15.49 4.17
CA VAL A 19 -23.18 16.59 3.94
C VAL A 19 -23.78 16.55 2.52
N ILE A 20 -23.05 16.04 1.53
CA ILE A 20 -23.50 15.96 0.12
C ILE A 20 -24.27 14.66 -0.18
N GLN A 21 -24.06 13.62 0.64
CA GLN A 21 -24.72 12.32 0.52
C GLN A 21 -26.26 12.36 0.36
N PRO A 22 -27.04 13.24 1.04
CA PRO A 22 -28.50 13.32 0.85
C PRO A 22 -28.94 13.99 -0.46
N THR A 23 -28.07 14.74 -1.13
CA THR A 23 -28.43 15.47 -2.38
C THR A 23 -28.04 14.67 -3.63
N ASN A 24 -26.84 14.06 -3.68
CA ASN A 24 -26.36 13.26 -4.82
C ASN A 24 -25.32 12.22 -4.36
N ARG A 25 -25.71 10.94 -4.33
CA ARG A 25 -24.83 9.82 -3.91
C ARG A 25 -23.57 9.68 -4.78
N ASP A 26 -23.69 9.91 -6.09
CA ASP A 26 -22.57 9.77 -7.03
C ASP A 26 -21.48 10.85 -6.82
N LEU A 27 -21.88 12.08 -6.49
CA LEU A 27 -20.94 13.17 -6.20
C LEU A 27 -20.23 12.96 -4.86
N ALA A 28 -20.90 12.41 -3.86
CA ALA A 28 -20.29 12.08 -2.57
C ALA A 28 -19.20 10.99 -2.73
N ALA A 29 -19.45 9.97 -3.55
CA ALA A 29 -18.48 8.91 -3.85
C ALA A 29 -17.27 9.43 -4.66
N LEU A 30 -17.50 10.28 -5.65
CA LEU A 30 -16.41 10.93 -6.40
C LEU A 30 -15.52 11.79 -5.49
N LEU A 31 -16.11 12.48 -4.52
CA LEU A 31 -15.37 13.34 -3.60
C LEU A 31 -14.52 12.51 -2.62
N SER A 32 -15.06 11.40 -2.09
CA SER A 32 -14.31 10.52 -1.18
C SER A 32 -13.16 9.81 -1.89
N ILE A 33 -13.38 9.31 -3.11
CA ILE A 33 -12.33 8.68 -3.93
C ILE A 33 -11.22 9.71 -4.24
N THR A 34 -11.59 10.93 -4.63
CA THR A 34 -10.60 11.98 -4.92
C THR A 34 -9.78 12.33 -3.68
N ALA A 35 -10.42 12.44 -2.51
CA ALA A 35 -9.71 12.70 -1.25
C ALA A 35 -8.72 11.59 -0.91
N VAL A 36 -9.14 10.32 -1.06
CA VAL A 36 -8.30 9.14 -0.84
C VAL A 36 -7.08 9.14 -1.78
N VAL A 37 -7.28 9.44 -3.07
CA VAL A 37 -6.18 9.51 -4.06
C VAL A 37 -5.18 10.62 -3.72
N VAL A 38 -5.66 11.80 -3.33
CA VAL A 38 -4.78 12.93 -2.96
C VAL A 38 -3.96 12.59 -1.72
N VAL A 39 -4.58 12.02 -0.68
CA VAL A 39 -3.85 11.61 0.53
C VAL A 39 -2.84 10.49 0.23
N ALA A 40 -3.23 9.50 -0.58
CA ALA A 40 -2.32 8.43 -0.99
C ALA A 40 -1.10 8.97 -1.76
N ALA A 41 -1.27 9.95 -2.64
CA ALA A 41 -0.18 10.56 -3.39
C ALA A 41 0.85 11.28 -2.50
N VAL A 42 0.38 11.99 -1.47
CA VAL A 42 1.26 12.67 -0.49
C VAL A 42 2.07 11.65 0.32
N ILE A 43 1.45 10.53 0.72
CA ILE A 43 2.13 9.48 1.49
C ILE A 43 3.18 8.75 0.65
N ILE A 44 2.90 8.48 -0.63
CA ILE A 44 3.84 7.83 -1.54
C ILE A 44 5.08 8.70 -1.78
N GLY A 45 4.92 10.02 -1.87
CA GLY A 45 6.03 10.97 -2.02
C GLY A 45 7.07 10.83 -0.91
N ASP A 46 6.65 10.90 0.35
CA ASP A 46 7.56 10.83 1.50
C ASP A 46 8.15 9.43 1.69
N ILE A 47 7.36 8.38 1.44
CA ILE A 47 7.86 7.00 1.47
C ILE A 47 9.00 6.83 0.45
N SER A 48 8.92 7.45 -0.72
CA SER A 48 9.97 7.35 -1.73
C SER A 48 11.30 7.94 -1.24
N GLU A 49 11.30 9.12 -0.62
CA GLU A 49 12.51 9.73 -0.05
C GLU A 49 13.15 8.84 1.02
N VAL A 50 12.34 8.27 1.92
CA VAL A 50 12.83 7.35 2.96
C VAL A 50 13.43 6.09 2.34
N ILE A 51 12.78 5.52 1.31
CA ILE A 51 13.28 4.34 0.59
C ILE A 51 14.62 4.64 -0.08
N TYR A 52 14.76 5.78 -0.76
CA TYR A 52 16.02 6.17 -1.41
C TYR A 52 17.16 6.34 -0.39
N GLY A 53 16.89 6.97 0.76
CA GLY A 53 17.87 7.09 1.85
C GLY A 53 18.27 5.76 2.46
N LEU A 54 17.31 4.83 2.59
CA LEU A 54 17.58 3.47 3.08
C LEU A 54 18.41 2.67 2.07
N LEU A 55 18.05 2.71 0.78
CA LEU A 55 18.76 1.97 -0.28
C LEU A 55 20.23 2.38 -0.36
N HIS A 56 20.51 3.69 -0.31
CA HIS A 56 21.88 4.21 -0.34
C HIS A 56 22.72 3.71 0.87
N THR A 57 22.09 3.60 2.04
CA THR A 57 22.75 3.11 3.26
C THR A 57 23.01 1.60 3.20
N VAL A 58 22.08 0.85 2.63
CA VAL A 58 22.14 -0.62 2.49
C VAL A 58 23.17 -1.04 1.45
N GLU A 59 23.23 -0.30 0.34
CA GLU A 59 24.25 -0.50 -0.71
C GLU A 59 25.66 -0.26 -0.14
N SER A 60 25.80 0.78 0.69
CA SER A 60 27.05 1.06 1.42
C SER A 60 27.40 -0.02 2.46
N ALA A 61 26.42 -0.79 2.93
CA ALA A 61 26.60 -1.87 3.92
C ALA A 61 26.84 -3.27 3.28
N GLY A 62 26.85 -3.38 1.95
CA GLY A 62 27.10 -4.64 1.23
C GLY A 62 25.94 -5.65 1.30
N ILE A 63 24.73 -5.21 1.68
CA ILE A 63 23.53 -6.05 1.73
C ILE A 63 22.90 -6.09 0.34
N LYS A 64 22.46 -7.27 -0.12
CA LYS A 64 21.68 -7.41 -1.37
C LYS A 64 20.38 -6.62 -1.26
N THR A 65 20.30 -5.54 -2.03
CA THR A 65 19.15 -4.62 -2.12
C THR A 65 17.85 -5.30 -2.54
N ASP A 66 17.93 -6.47 -3.18
CA ASP A 66 16.78 -7.27 -3.58
C ASP A 66 15.84 -7.63 -2.42
N TYR A 67 16.38 -7.97 -1.24
CA TYR A 67 15.55 -8.37 -0.09
C TYR A 67 14.69 -7.21 0.44
N ILE A 68 15.26 -6.01 0.44
CA ILE A 68 14.57 -4.79 0.86
C ILE A 68 13.53 -4.40 -0.20
N SER A 69 13.87 -4.50 -1.48
CA SER A 69 12.93 -4.24 -2.58
C SER A 69 11.70 -5.16 -2.51
N ILE A 70 11.89 -6.45 -2.21
CA ILE A 70 10.80 -7.42 -2.05
C ILE A 70 9.88 -7.05 -0.88
N SER A 71 10.47 -6.67 0.27
CA SER A 71 9.72 -6.27 1.47
C SER A 71 8.87 -5.01 1.22
N PHE A 72 9.45 -4.00 0.56
CA PHE A 72 8.71 -2.78 0.18
C PHE A 72 7.62 -3.05 -0.86
N LYS A 73 7.85 -3.95 -1.83
CA LYS A 73 6.79 -4.37 -2.78
C LYS A 73 5.61 -5.02 -2.06
N ALA A 74 5.87 -5.91 -1.10
CA ALA A 74 4.80 -6.54 -0.32
C ALA A 74 4.01 -5.50 0.50
N LEU A 75 4.70 -4.59 1.18
CA LEU A 75 4.07 -3.49 1.93
C LEU A 75 3.23 -2.58 1.02
N GLY A 76 3.75 -2.22 -0.15
CA GLY A 76 3.03 -1.41 -1.13
C GLY A 76 1.75 -2.08 -1.61
N ILE A 77 1.79 -3.38 -1.90
CA ILE A 77 0.61 -4.15 -2.31
C ILE A 77 -0.45 -4.12 -1.21
N CYS A 78 -0.08 -4.39 0.05
CA CYS A 78 -1.01 -4.34 1.17
C CYS A 78 -1.67 -2.96 1.28
N TYR A 79 -0.88 -1.89 1.26
CA TYR A 79 -1.38 -0.53 1.43
C TYR A 79 -2.36 -0.11 0.32
N VAL A 80 -1.98 -0.36 -0.95
CA VAL A 80 -2.85 -0.05 -2.10
C VAL A 80 -4.13 -0.88 -2.06
N SER A 81 -4.03 -2.17 -1.70
CA SER A 81 -5.20 -3.03 -1.62
C SER A 81 -6.18 -2.62 -0.54
N GLU A 82 -5.68 -2.18 0.62
CA GLU A 82 -6.52 -1.76 1.74
C GLU A 82 -7.24 -0.45 1.45
N ILE A 83 -6.58 0.48 0.77
CA ILE A 83 -7.22 1.69 0.24
C ILE A 83 -8.31 1.35 -0.79
N ALA A 84 -8.01 0.43 -1.71
CA ALA A 84 -8.98 0.03 -2.73
C ALA A 84 -10.18 -0.72 -2.11
N SER A 85 -9.97 -1.65 -1.19
CA SER A 85 -11.03 -2.44 -0.58
C SER A 85 -11.90 -1.60 0.38
N SER A 86 -11.30 -0.69 1.15
CA SER A 86 -12.04 0.29 1.96
C SER A 86 -12.89 1.23 1.10
N SER A 87 -12.33 1.76 0.01
CA SER A 87 -13.07 2.61 -0.93
C SER A 87 -14.25 1.88 -1.60
N CYS A 88 -14.07 0.62 -2.02
CA CYS A 88 -15.16 -0.21 -2.54
C CYS A 88 -16.25 -0.46 -1.48
N ARG A 89 -15.87 -0.67 -0.21
CA ARG A 89 -16.81 -0.88 0.89
C ARG A 89 -17.60 0.39 1.21
N ASP A 90 -16.98 1.56 1.14
CA ASP A 90 -17.66 2.86 1.32
C ASP A 90 -18.67 3.16 0.22
N CYS A 91 -18.47 2.64 -0.99
CA CYS A 91 -19.44 2.68 -2.08
C CYS A 91 -20.59 1.67 -1.92
N GLY A 92 -20.54 0.78 -0.93
CA GLY A 92 -21.51 -0.30 -0.72
C GLY A 92 -21.18 -1.61 -1.46
N GLU A 93 -20.08 -1.65 -2.22
CA GLU A 93 -19.68 -2.78 -3.07
C GLU A 93 -18.79 -3.77 -2.31
N SER A 94 -19.38 -4.50 -1.36
CA SER A 94 -18.66 -5.45 -0.50
C SER A 94 -18.08 -6.65 -1.26
N ALA A 95 -18.72 -7.06 -2.36
CA ALA A 95 -18.23 -8.16 -3.20
C ALA A 95 -16.91 -7.79 -3.91
N LEU A 96 -16.82 -6.56 -4.45
CA LEU A 96 -15.61 -6.06 -5.08
C LEU A 96 -14.48 -5.87 -4.05
N ALA A 97 -14.79 -5.34 -2.86
CA ALA A 97 -13.83 -5.24 -1.77
C ALA A 97 -13.22 -6.62 -1.40
N GLY A 98 -14.05 -7.66 -1.34
CA GLY A 98 -13.59 -9.03 -1.07
C GLY A 98 -12.64 -9.57 -2.14
N ILE A 99 -12.89 -9.28 -3.42
CA ILE A 99 -12.01 -9.69 -4.52
C ILE A 99 -10.65 -8.97 -4.43
N VAL A 100 -10.65 -7.68 -4.08
CA VAL A 100 -9.42 -6.90 -3.85
C VAL A 100 -8.58 -7.50 -2.71
N ASP A 101 -9.20 -7.86 -1.59
CA ASP A 101 -8.47 -8.46 -0.45
C ASP A 101 -7.89 -9.84 -0.80
N ILE A 102 -8.57 -10.63 -1.64
CA ILE A 102 -8.06 -11.93 -2.11
C ILE A 102 -6.90 -11.72 -3.07
N SER A 103 -7.05 -10.82 -4.05
CA SER A 103 -6.01 -10.55 -5.05
C SER A 103 -4.72 -10.03 -4.41
N ALA A 104 -4.83 -9.19 -3.38
CA ALA A 104 -3.70 -8.71 -2.60
C ALA A 104 -2.93 -9.84 -1.91
N ARG A 105 -3.64 -10.75 -1.24
CA ARG A 105 -3.03 -11.92 -0.59
C ARG A 105 -2.29 -12.81 -1.57
N VAL A 106 -2.88 -13.04 -2.74
CA VAL A 106 -2.24 -13.82 -3.82
C VAL A 106 -1.01 -13.09 -4.37
N ALA A 107 -1.09 -11.77 -4.58
CA ALA A 107 0.02 -10.97 -5.07
C ALA A 107 1.20 -10.94 -4.08
N VAL A 108 0.94 -10.78 -2.78
CA VAL A 108 1.98 -10.87 -1.74
C VAL A 108 2.62 -12.25 -1.74
N ALA A 109 1.83 -13.33 -1.82
CA ALA A 109 2.38 -14.68 -1.90
C ALA A 109 3.32 -14.85 -3.12
N LEU A 110 2.94 -14.33 -4.29
CA LEU A 110 3.77 -14.33 -5.50
C LEU A 110 5.08 -13.55 -5.34
N VAL A 111 5.03 -12.40 -4.66
CA VAL A 111 6.23 -11.60 -4.34
C VAL A 111 7.16 -12.31 -3.36
N CYS A 112 6.63 -13.18 -2.49
CA CYS A 112 7.42 -13.97 -1.55
C CYS A 112 8.08 -15.21 -2.17
N LEU A 113 7.65 -15.70 -3.34
CA LEU A 113 8.28 -16.85 -4.02
C LEU A 113 9.81 -16.73 -4.21
N PRO A 114 10.37 -15.61 -4.72
CA PRO A 114 11.82 -15.47 -4.87
C PRO A 114 12.58 -15.55 -3.55
N LEU A 115 12.00 -15.06 -2.43
CA LEU A 115 12.60 -15.21 -1.10
C LEU A 115 12.75 -16.69 -0.73
N VAL A 116 11.69 -17.48 -0.91
CA VAL A 116 11.72 -18.92 -0.60
C VAL A 116 12.78 -19.63 -1.44
N LYS A 117 12.89 -19.29 -2.74
CA LYS A 117 13.93 -19.84 -3.62
C LYS A 117 15.34 -19.51 -3.12
N SER A 118 15.61 -18.25 -2.76
CA SER A 118 16.91 -17.85 -2.21
C SER A 118 17.24 -18.57 -0.90
N PHE A 119 16.25 -18.81 -0.04
CA PHE A 119 16.44 -19.59 1.18
C PHE A 119 16.84 -21.04 0.88
N ILE A 120 16.19 -21.69 -0.09
CA ILE A 120 16.52 -23.05 -0.51
C ILE A 120 17.95 -23.11 -1.09
N ASP A 121 18.32 -22.14 -1.94
CA ASP A 121 19.68 -22.07 -2.51
C ASP A 121 20.75 -21.96 -1.42
N VAL A 122 20.51 -21.16 -0.37
CA VAL A 122 21.43 -21.02 0.78
C VAL A 122 21.56 -22.33 1.54
N ILE A 123 20.44 -23.03 1.80
CA ILE A 123 20.46 -24.35 2.47
C ILE A 123 21.25 -25.35 1.63
N GLN A 124 21.05 -25.39 0.31
CA GLN A 124 21.79 -26.29 -0.58
C GLN A 124 23.30 -26.00 -0.57
N ASN A 125 23.70 -24.72 -0.61
CA ASN A 125 25.12 -24.34 -0.54
C ASN A 125 25.78 -24.74 0.79
N ILE A 126 25.03 -24.79 1.89
CA ILE A 126 25.54 -25.24 3.20
C ILE A 126 25.64 -26.78 3.24
N LEU A 127 24.78 -27.49 2.52
CA LEU A 127 24.69 -28.96 2.51
C LEU A 127 25.63 -29.64 1.51
N GLU A 128 26.09 -28.93 0.47
CA GLU A 128 27.12 -29.37 -0.48
C GLU A 128 28.56 -29.06 -0.01
N PHE A 129 28.73 -28.71 1.28
CA PHE A 129 29.99 -28.74 2.02
C PHE A 129 30.01 -29.93 2.98
#